data_AF-A0A9D9V6L8-F1
#
_entry.id   AF-A0A9D9V6L8-F1
#
_cell.length_a   1.000
_cell.length_b   1.000
_cell.length_c   1.000
_cell.angle_alpha   90.00
_cell.angle_beta   90.00
_cell.angle_gamma   90.00
#
_symmetry.space_group_name_H-M   'P 1'
#
loop_
_entity.id
_entity.type
_entity.pdbx_description
1 polymer ?
#
loop_
_entity_poly.entity_id
_entity_poly.type
_entity_poly.pdbx_seq_one_letter_code
_entity_poly.pdbx_strand_id
1 'polypeptide(L)'
;MKWRQLGEGSYNIAFRSDDGNSVFKVALDDSPSDLPERSVRVWNLVNAHIQPPARLSRQKIKYQNAKGKWVMEWRSGWICPYIPGRQATDEEIRMALLDTFNRTGRIVADATASNNFLTMRDGKTVCIDIGHALEMDRRETASLIGLGQRKPSFTSLDTWDEAYDTKKGKKWLKEHKTFSPKAIKTVEALLFIKKYRPDITNVSFLKKSPKSIKLLADAHTKGTESLVNQGLALLAEKRSPDLENTKQKCRDIFLEYLERIGTIDEHERFIPHPSRHHYDTEYVQRTMDLMRRINTARTCEECHAIVEEYLATLPPIDMSDIEAKMKKSELDDEWRDTVETLVEEVGALNVLEDMKNRCRIILSGYLLSFGVEGCAENTLPEDNEPSQTTTHYKTQMVQTRSKEQIDQLFRVLNHATTFEDMLVSLDSFAQGLPSPPSHEMRGSHSLTGPEALLVSVNYCRMMVQSAIRAAQIAPDSAPEI
;
A
#
# COMPACT_ATOMS: atom_id res chain seq x y z
N MET A 1 3.83 -34.19 -6.86
CA MET A 1 2.39 -34.04 -7.14
C MET A 1 2.23 -33.77 -8.64
N LYS A 2 1.32 -34.47 -9.33
CA LYS A 2 1.04 -34.19 -10.75
C LYS A 2 -0.05 -33.12 -10.83
N TRP A 3 0.07 -32.22 -11.80
CA TRP A 3 -0.85 -31.10 -12.04
C TRP A 3 -1.56 -31.30 -13.38
N ARG A 4 -2.88 -31.12 -13.40
CA ARG A 4 -3.72 -31.17 -14.62
C ARG A 4 -4.27 -29.77 -14.88
N GLN A 5 -4.14 -29.27 -16.11
CA GLN A 5 -4.68 -27.95 -16.46
C GLN A 5 -6.21 -27.97 -16.27
N LEU A 6 -6.70 -27.00 -15.49
CA LEU A 6 -8.11 -26.79 -15.20
C LEU A 6 -8.73 -25.79 -16.18
N GLY A 7 -7.98 -24.74 -16.51
CA GLY A 7 -8.40 -23.69 -17.43
C GLY A 7 -7.32 -22.63 -17.59
N GLU A 8 -7.52 -21.75 -18.55
CA GLU A 8 -6.66 -20.61 -18.84
C GLU A 8 -7.55 -19.37 -18.96
N GLY A 9 -7.28 -18.38 -18.11
CA GLY A 9 -7.91 -17.07 -18.16
C GLY A 9 -6.99 -16.05 -18.84
N SER A 10 -7.39 -14.79 -18.82
CA SER A 10 -6.63 -13.70 -19.46
C SER A 10 -5.25 -13.47 -18.81
N TYR A 11 -5.14 -13.68 -17.50
CA TYR A 11 -3.95 -13.33 -16.72
C TYR A 11 -3.26 -14.54 -16.07
N ASN A 12 -3.92 -15.70 -16.02
CA ASN A 12 -3.36 -16.86 -15.35
C ASN A 12 -3.83 -18.19 -15.95
N ILE A 13 -3.01 -19.22 -15.79
CA ILE A 13 -3.37 -20.61 -16.03
C ILE A 13 -3.56 -21.29 -14.68
N ALA A 14 -4.67 -22.01 -14.52
CA ALA A 14 -4.98 -22.77 -13.33
C ALA A 14 -4.76 -24.27 -13.58
N PHE A 15 -4.13 -24.94 -12.61
CA PHE A 15 -3.91 -26.38 -12.61
C PHE A 15 -4.51 -26.99 -11.36
N ARG A 16 -5.21 -28.11 -11.48
CA ARG A 16 -5.69 -28.90 -10.35
C ARG A 16 -4.69 -30.00 -10.01
N SER A 17 -4.45 -30.23 -8.73
CA SER A 17 -3.65 -31.37 -8.25
C SER A 17 -4.32 -32.69 -8.62
N ASP A 18 -3.54 -33.77 -8.68
CA ASP A 18 -3.99 -35.13 -8.97
C ASP A 18 -4.94 -35.69 -7.89
N ASP A 19 -4.72 -35.34 -6.62
CA ASP A 19 -5.63 -35.63 -5.51
C ASP A 19 -6.93 -34.80 -5.55
N GLY A 20 -6.98 -33.78 -6.42
CA GLY A 20 -8.15 -32.93 -6.64
C GLY A 20 -8.41 -31.88 -5.56
N ASN A 21 -7.51 -31.71 -4.59
CA ASN A 21 -7.72 -30.85 -3.40
C ASN A 21 -7.11 -29.45 -3.51
N SER A 22 -6.21 -29.22 -4.48
CA SER A 22 -5.48 -27.96 -4.62
C SER A 22 -5.55 -27.43 -6.04
N VAL A 23 -5.45 -26.10 -6.16
CA VAL A 23 -5.26 -25.39 -7.42
C VAL A 23 -3.93 -24.66 -7.36
N PHE A 24 -3.10 -24.86 -8.37
CA PHE A 24 -1.89 -24.07 -8.62
C PHE A 24 -2.17 -23.08 -9.75
N LYS A 25 -2.06 -21.78 -9.46
CA LYS A 25 -2.24 -20.70 -10.45
C LYS A 25 -0.88 -20.11 -10.81
N VAL A 26 -0.66 -19.93 -12.11
CA VAL A 26 0.56 -19.36 -12.69
C VAL A 26 0.17 -18.13 -13.51
N ALA A 27 0.76 -16.98 -13.21
CA ALA A 27 0.55 -15.77 -13.98
C ALA A 27 1.10 -15.93 -15.41
N LEU A 28 0.37 -15.41 -16.39
CA LEU A 28 0.76 -15.40 -17.81
C LEU A 28 1.69 -14.24 -18.14
N ASP A 29 1.55 -13.14 -17.42
CA ASP A 29 2.31 -11.91 -17.55
C ASP A 29 2.71 -11.37 -16.17
N ASP A 30 3.43 -10.25 -16.18
CA ASP A 30 3.82 -9.53 -14.97
C ASP A 30 2.73 -8.51 -14.57
N SER A 31 1.45 -8.79 -14.86
CA SER A 31 0.34 -7.92 -14.45
C SER A 31 0.39 -7.73 -12.93
N PRO A 32 0.51 -6.49 -12.43
CA PRO A 32 0.71 -6.26 -11.01
C PRO A 32 -0.45 -6.81 -10.14
N SER A 33 -1.68 -6.84 -10.68
CA SER A 33 -2.87 -7.37 -9.99
C SER A 33 -2.80 -8.88 -9.72
N ASP A 34 -2.09 -9.61 -10.57
CA ASP A 34 -2.04 -11.07 -10.61
C ASP A 34 -0.69 -11.65 -10.17
N LEU A 35 0.23 -10.80 -9.70
CA LEU A 35 1.47 -11.25 -9.10
C LEU A 35 1.18 -12.28 -8.00
N PRO A 36 1.90 -13.44 -7.97
CA PRO A 36 1.61 -14.52 -7.04
C PRO A 36 1.55 -14.08 -5.57
N GLU A 37 2.42 -13.15 -5.17
CA GLU A 37 2.53 -12.74 -3.77
C GLU A 37 1.40 -11.81 -3.34
N ARG A 38 0.98 -10.90 -4.23
CA ARG A 38 -0.26 -10.14 -4.04
C ARG A 38 -1.44 -11.11 -3.96
N SER A 39 -1.50 -12.06 -4.88
CA SER A 39 -2.60 -13.01 -4.98
C SER A 39 -2.77 -13.85 -3.72
N VAL A 40 -1.67 -14.38 -3.15
CA VAL A 40 -1.67 -15.13 -1.89
C VAL A 40 -2.19 -14.27 -0.74
N ARG A 41 -1.67 -13.04 -0.59
CA ARG A 41 -2.08 -12.11 0.46
C ARG A 41 -3.58 -11.82 0.37
N VAL A 42 -4.03 -11.38 -0.80
CA VAL A 42 -5.43 -10.99 -1.01
C VAL A 42 -6.36 -12.20 -0.90
N TRP A 43 -5.97 -13.38 -1.39
CA TRP A 43 -6.74 -14.61 -1.18
C TRP A 43 -6.94 -14.90 0.30
N ASN A 44 -5.87 -14.88 1.09
CA ASN A 44 -5.93 -15.20 2.52
C ASN A 44 -6.76 -14.17 3.29
N LEU A 45 -6.79 -12.90 2.87
CA LEU A 45 -7.66 -11.87 3.45
C LEU A 45 -9.13 -12.07 3.06
N VAL A 46 -9.42 -12.19 1.76
CA VAL A 46 -10.79 -12.29 1.24
C VAL A 46 -11.44 -13.61 1.65
N ASN A 47 -10.67 -14.71 1.64
CA ASN A 47 -11.15 -16.07 1.90
C ASN A 47 -10.54 -16.66 3.19
N ALA A 48 -10.36 -15.86 4.25
CA ALA A 48 -9.75 -16.30 5.52
C ALA A 48 -10.40 -17.55 6.17
N HIS A 49 -11.67 -17.80 5.85
CA HIS A 49 -12.43 -18.96 6.33
C HIS A 49 -12.11 -20.28 5.60
N ILE A 50 -11.27 -20.24 4.56
CA ILE A 50 -10.87 -21.39 3.75
C ILE A 50 -9.52 -21.91 4.21
N GLN A 51 -9.44 -23.23 4.40
CA GLN A 51 -8.24 -23.93 4.89
C GLN A 51 -7.82 -25.06 3.93
N PRO A 52 -6.50 -25.31 3.75
CA PRO A 52 -5.38 -24.50 4.23
C PRO A 52 -5.28 -23.12 3.53
N PRO A 53 -4.55 -22.14 4.09
CA PRO A 53 -4.34 -20.85 3.44
C PRO A 53 -3.58 -21.02 2.12
N ALA A 54 -3.75 -20.05 1.21
CA ALA A 54 -2.95 -19.96 0.01
C ALA A 54 -1.47 -19.70 0.35
N ARG A 55 -0.59 -20.21 -0.50
CA ARG A 55 0.87 -20.09 -0.33
C ARG A 55 1.59 -20.02 -1.67
N LEU A 56 2.77 -19.41 -1.66
CA LEU A 56 3.66 -19.40 -2.81
C LEU A 56 4.23 -20.79 -3.07
N SER A 57 4.49 -21.09 -4.34
CA SER A 57 5.09 -22.35 -4.73
C SER A 57 5.78 -22.27 -6.08
N ARG A 58 6.84 -23.06 -6.23
CA ARG A 58 7.44 -23.39 -7.53
C ARG A 58 7.13 -24.84 -7.87
N GLN A 59 6.53 -25.09 -9.02
CA GLN A 59 6.08 -26.43 -9.42
C GLN A 59 6.56 -26.76 -10.82
N LYS A 60 6.87 -28.04 -11.07
CA LYS A 60 7.14 -28.56 -12.41
C LYS A 60 5.81 -28.94 -13.05
N ILE A 61 5.35 -28.16 -14.02
CA ILE A 61 4.05 -28.33 -14.67
C ILE A 61 4.21 -28.74 -16.13
N LYS A 62 3.19 -29.41 -16.68
CA LYS A 62 3.08 -29.75 -18.10
C LYS A 62 1.88 -29.03 -18.68
N TYR A 63 2.08 -28.19 -19.70
CA TYR A 63 1.02 -27.41 -20.34
C TYR A 63 1.32 -27.20 -21.83
N GLN A 64 0.34 -26.73 -22.59
CA GLN A 64 0.52 -26.37 -24.00
C GLN A 64 0.96 -24.91 -24.10
N ASN A 65 2.09 -24.64 -24.76
CA ASN A 65 2.49 -23.26 -25.04
C ASN A 65 1.62 -22.63 -26.14
N ALA A 66 1.85 -21.35 -26.46
CA ALA A 66 1.13 -20.61 -27.50
C ALA A 66 1.17 -21.26 -28.91
N LYS A 67 2.08 -22.21 -29.16
CA LYS A 67 2.18 -22.99 -30.41
C LYS A 67 1.46 -24.34 -30.32
N GLY A 68 0.70 -24.60 -29.26
CA GLY A 68 0.04 -25.88 -28.99
C GLY A 68 0.97 -27.03 -28.59
N LYS A 69 2.28 -26.78 -28.40
CA LYS A 69 3.25 -27.82 -28.05
C LYS A 69 3.25 -28.07 -26.54
N TRP A 70 3.16 -29.33 -26.14
CA TRP A 70 3.34 -29.74 -24.75
C TRP A 70 4.78 -29.48 -24.30
N VAL A 71 4.93 -28.66 -23.28
CA VAL A 71 6.20 -28.36 -22.62
C VAL A 71 6.12 -28.74 -21.14
N MET A 72 7.27 -29.03 -20.53
CA MET A 72 7.39 -29.30 -19.11
C MET A 72 8.45 -28.40 -18.51
N GLU A 73 8.08 -27.56 -17.56
CA GLU A 73 8.97 -26.54 -17.01
C GLU A 73 8.61 -26.18 -15.58
N TRP A 74 9.58 -25.57 -14.90
CA TRP A 74 9.40 -25.03 -13.55
C TRP A 74 8.79 -23.65 -13.64
N ARG A 75 7.61 -23.46 -13.06
CA ARG A 75 6.94 -22.16 -12.95
C ARG A 75 6.75 -21.78 -11.49
N SER A 76 6.92 -20.51 -11.22
CA SER A 76 6.53 -19.89 -9.95
C SER A 76 5.07 -19.47 -10.03
N GLY A 77 4.36 -19.59 -8.92
CA GLY A 77 2.95 -19.27 -8.82
C GLY A 77 2.49 -19.42 -7.38
N TRP A 78 1.20 -19.68 -7.20
CA TRP A 78 0.62 -19.87 -5.88
C TRP A 78 -0.37 -21.03 -5.86
N ILE A 79 -0.45 -21.69 -4.71
CA ILE A 79 -1.35 -22.81 -4.46
C ILE A 79 -2.44 -22.35 -3.50
N CYS A 80 -3.69 -22.65 -3.82
CA CYS A 80 -4.83 -22.51 -2.91
C CYS A 80 -5.71 -23.76 -2.92
N PRO A 81 -6.63 -23.93 -1.94
CA PRO A 81 -7.55 -25.05 -1.95
C PRO A 81 -8.46 -25.04 -3.18
N TYR A 82 -8.72 -26.22 -3.73
CA TYR A 82 -9.76 -26.39 -4.73
C TYR A 82 -11.13 -26.23 -4.08
N ILE A 83 -11.96 -25.34 -4.64
CA ILE A 83 -13.28 -25.02 -4.09
C ILE A 83 -14.36 -25.75 -4.90
N PRO A 84 -14.93 -26.85 -4.39
CA PRO A 84 -16.09 -27.48 -5.01
C PRO A 84 -17.34 -26.64 -4.73
N GLY A 85 -18.01 -26.16 -5.78
CA GLY A 85 -19.21 -25.36 -5.63
C GLY A 85 -19.97 -25.17 -6.94
N ARG A 86 -21.13 -24.53 -6.84
CA ARG A 86 -21.86 -24.00 -7.99
C ARG A 86 -21.55 -22.52 -8.16
N GLN A 87 -21.84 -21.96 -9.34
CA GLN A 87 -21.88 -20.51 -9.51
C GLN A 87 -22.75 -19.87 -8.42
N ALA A 88 -22.22 -18.84 -7.77
CA ALA A 88 -22.97 -18.05 -6.81
C ALA A 88 -24.07 -17.25 -7.52
N THR A 89 -25.24 -17.15 -6.88
CA THR A 89 -26.34 -16.31 -7.33
C THR A 89 -26.02 -14.83 -7.15
N ASP A 90 -26.73 -13.95 -7.86
CA ASP A 90 -26.57 -12.49 -7.74
C ASP A 90 -26.72 -11.99 -6.28
N GLU A 91 -27.62 -12.60 -5.51
CA GLU A 91 -27.80 -12.27 -4.07
C GLU A 91 -26.63 -12.77 -3.20
N GLU A 92 -26.09 -13.96 -3.48
CA GLU A 92 -24.94 -14.51 -2.77
C GLU A 92 -23.67 -13.68 -3.05
N ILE A 93 -23.46 -13.26 -4.30
CA ILE A 93 -22.36 -12.36 -4.69
C ILE A 93 -22.53 -11.01 -3.99
N ARG A 94 -23.73 -10.44 -4.00
CA ARG A 94 -24.05 -9.19 -3.30
C ARG A 94 -23.66 -9.25 -1.82
N MET A 95 -24.04 -10.32 -1.14
CA MET A 95 -23.75 -10.50 0.28
C MET A 95 -22.27 -10.72 0.55
N ALA A 96 -21.59 -11.49 -0.31
CA ALA A 96 -20.14 -11.70 -0.24
C ALA A 96 -19.37 -10.39 -0.44
N LEU A 97 -19.76 -9.55 -1.40
CA LEU A 97 -19.16 -8.23 -1.63
C LEU A 97 -19.23 -7.31 -0.41
N LEU A 98 -20.40 -7.22 0.23
CA LEU A 98 -20.56 -6.41 1.45
C LEU A 98 -19.72 -6.97 2.61
N ASP A 99 -19.64 -8.29 2.74
CA ASP A 99 -18.81 -8.95 3.75
C ASP A 99 -17.32 -8.69 3.51
N THR A 100 -16.84 -8.88 2.28
CA THR A 100 -15.46 -8.59 1.88
C THR A 100 -15.11 -7.13 2.16
N PHE A 101 -15.96 -6.19 1.76
CA PHE A 101 -15.72 -4.77 2.03
C PHE A 101 -15.65 -4.48 3.53
N ASN A 102 -16.59 -5.00 4.32
CA ASN A 102 -16.59 -4.80 5.77
C ASN A 102 -15.34 -5.33 6.47
N ARG A 103 -14.85 -6.50 6.03
CA ARG A 103 -13.68 -7.14 6.65
C ARG A 103 -12.35 -6.58 6.18
N THR A 104 -12.27 -6.16 4.92
CA THR A 104 -10.97 -5.89 4.26
C THR A 104 -10.87 -4.51 3.64
N GLY A 105 -11.96 -3.74 3.57
CA GLY A 105 -12.03 -2.49 2.82
C GLY A 105 -11.95 -2.63 1.29
N ARG A 106 -11.82 -3.86 0.78
CA ARG A 106 -11.64 -4.15 -0.66
C ARG A 106 -12.95 -4.27 -1.42
N ILE A 107 -12.91 -3.88 -2.69
CA ILE A 107 -14.00 -4.01 -3.66
C ILE A 107 -13.56 -4.99 -4.73
N VAL A 108 -14.30 -6.09 -4.90
CA VAL A 108 -14.09 -7.03 -6.01
C VAL A 108 -14.81 -6.50 -7.25
N ALA A 109 -14.09 -5.74 -8.09
CA ALA A 109 -14.67 -4.97 -9.17
C ALA A 109 -15.27 -5.85 -10.29
N ASP A 110 -14.68 -7.01 -10.53
CA ASP A 110 -15.09 -7.98 -11.54
C ASP A 110 -16.00 -9.09 -11.01
N ALA A 111 -16.57 -8.93 -9.81
CA ALA A 111 -17.26 -9.99 -9.07
C ALA A 111 -18.38 -10.73 -9.82
N THR A 112 -18.92 -10.12 -10.87
CA THR A 112 -20.03 -10.67 -11.66
C THR A 112 -19.59 -11.47 -12.88
N ALA A 113 -18.28 -11.57 -13.14
CA ALA A 113 -17.77 -12.49 -14.13
C ALA A 113 -18.10 -13.94 -13.74
N SER A 114 -18.37 -14.76 -14.75
CA SER A 114 -18.72 -16.17 -14.54
C SER A 114 -17.59 -16.91 -13.84
N ASN A 115 -17.94 -17.68 -12.81
CA ASN A 115 -17.04 -18.49 -11.97
C ASN A 115 -16.08 -17.72 -11.05
N ASN A 116 -16.20 -16.39 -10.94
CA ASN A 116 -15.40 -15.63 -9.97
C ASN A 116 -15.86 -15.86 -8.52
N PHE A 117 -17.14 -16.18 -8.33
CA PHE A 117 -17.70 -16.55 -7.03
C PHE A 117 -18.40 -17.90 -7.10
N LEU A 118 -18.03 -18.81 -6.20
CA LEU A 118 -18.65 -20.12 -6.05
C LEU A 118 -19.31 -20.24 -4.68
N THR A 119 -20.50 -20.84 -4.64
CA THR A 119 -21.15 -21.23 -3.39
C THR A 119 -20.92 -22.72 -3.15
N MET A 120 -20.30 -23.01 -2.01
CA MET A 120 -20.03 -24.35 -1.52
C MET A 120 -21.30 -25.03 -1.00
N ARG A 121 -21.23 -26.35 -0.75
CA ARG A 121 -22.37 -27.13 -0.24
C ARG A 121 -22.88 -26.69 1.12
N ASP A 122 -22.02 -26.10 1.94
CA ASP A 122 -22.37 -25.54 3.27
C ASP A 122 -23.00 -24.14 3.17
N GLY A 123 -23.20 -23.61 1.96
CA GLY A 123 -23.79 -22.30 1.71
C GLY A 123 -22.80 -21.14 1.76
N LYS A 124 -21.51 -21.38 2.04
CA LYS A 124 -20.50 -20.31 2.02
C LYS A 124 -20.15 -19.93 0.60
N THR A 125 -20.03 -18.63 0.35
CA THR A 125 -19.63 -18.08 -0.94
C THR A 125 -18.16 -17.68 -0.90
N VAL A 126 -17.39 -18.19 -1.86
CA VAL A 126 -15.93 -18.00 -1.95
C VAL A 126 -15.58 -17.23 -3.22
N CYS A 127 -14.70 -16.25 -3.10
CA CYS A 127 -14.16 -15.49 -4.23
C CYS A 127 -12.96 -16.24 -4.81
N ILE A 128 -13.13 -16.87 -5.97
CA ILE A 128 -12.10 -17.69 -6.62
C ILE A 128 -11.13 -16.86 -7.46
N ASP A 129 -11.61 -15.74 -7.99
CA ASP A 129 -10.79 -14.76 -8.69
C ASP A 129 -10.69 -13.47 -7.89
N ILE A 130 -9.49 -13.21 -7.39
CA ILE A 130 -9.17 -12.10 -6.47
C ILE A 130 -8.31 -11.04 -7.15
N GLY A 131 -8.00 -11.19 -8.45
CA GLY A 131 -7.14 -10.26 -9.19
C GLY A 131 -7.64 -8.82 -9.07
N HIS A 132 -8.95 -8.62 -9.20
CA HIS A 132 -9.61 -7.32 -9.08
C HIS A 132 -10.29 -7.07 -7.72
N ALA A 133 -9.80 -7.69 -6.63
CA ALA A 133 -10.12 -7.27 -5.27
C ALA A 133 -9.27 -6.05 -4.88
N LEU A 134 -9.76 -4.86 -5.25
CA LEU A 134 -9.03 -3.60 -5.21
C LEU A 134 -9.21 -2.91 -3.86
N GLU A 135 -8.11 -2.42 -3.30
CA GLU A 135 -8.13 -1.50 -2.16
C GLU A 135 -8.01 -0.07 -2.69
N MET A 136 -9.01 0.75 -2.43
CA MET A 136 -9.10 2.12 -2.98
C MET A 136 -8.44 3.17 -2.08
N ASP A 137 -7.99 2.77 -0.89
CA ASP A 137 -7.27 3.65 0.02
C ASP A 137 -5.77 3.55 -0.29
N ARG A 138 -5.03 4.66 -0.16
CA ARG A 138 -3.56 4.65 -0.25
C ARG A 138 -2.89 3.87 0.90
N ARG A 139 -3.63 3.22 1.80
CA ARG A 139 -3.11 2.48 2.97
C ARG A 139 -2.36 1.20 2.61
N GLU A 140 -2.71 0.56 1.49
CA GLU A 140 -1.96 -0.61 0.98
C GLU A 140 -0.50 -0.21 0.63
N THR A 141 -0.27 1.05 0.24
CA THR A 141 1.05 1.63 0.01
C THR A 141 1.87 1.68 1.30
N ALA A 142 1.29 2.15 2.41
CA ALA A 142 2.00 2.32 3.69
C ALA A 142 2.36 0.97 4.35
N SER A 143 1.42 0.02 4.37
CA SER A 143 1.64 -1.34 4.90
C SER A 143 2.63 -2.18 4.08
N LEU A 144 2.91 -1.81 2.82
CA LEU A 144 3.92 -2.46 1.96
C LEU A 144 5.32 -1.86 2.10
N ILE A 145 5.43 -0.62 2.58
CA ILE A 145 6.71 0.05 2.83
C ILE A 145 7.43 -0.64 4.01
N GLY A 146 6.67 -1.14 5.00
CA GLY A 146 7.15 -1.89 6.18
C GLY A 146 7.80 -3.26 5.98
N LEU A 147 7.99 -3.71 4.73
CA LEU A 147 8.49 -5.06 4.40
C LEU A 147 9.82 -5.08 3.67
N GLY A 148 10.60 -3.99 3.70
CA GLY A 148 11.97 -3.95 3.17
C GLY A 148 12.09 -4.61 1.79
N GLN A 149 11.83 -3.83 0.73
CA GLN A 149 11.94 -4.16 -0.71
C GLN A 149 10.65 -4.44 -1.50
N ARG A 150 9.46 -3.96 -1.10
CA ARG A 150 8.32 -3.97 -2.03
C ARG A 150 7.82 -2.59 -2.41
N LYS A 151 7.80 -2.36 -3.73
CA LYS A 151 7.18 -1.19 -4.33
C LYS A 151 5.72 -1.10 -3.85
N PRO A 152 5.25 0.10 -3.51
CA PRO A 152 3.87 0.32 -3.12
C PRO A 152 2.90 -0.22 -4.17
N SER A 153 1.73 -0.69 -3.74
CA SER A 153 0.66 -1.19 -4.62
C SER A 153 -0.07 -0.05 -5.34
N PHE A 154 0.70 0.77 -6.07
CA PHE A 154 0.23 1.56 -7.21
C PHE A 154 -0.75 0.74 -8.07
N THR A 155 -0.49 -0.57 -8.18
CA THR A 155 -1.36 -1.59 -8.74
C THR A 155 -2.87 -1.44 -8.51
N SER A 156 -3.37 -1.26 -7.28
CA SER A 156 -4.84 -1.30 -7.06
C SER A 156 -5.53 -0.03 -7.62
N LEU A 157 -4.90 1.13 -7.44
CA LEU A 157 -5.38 2.42 -7.96
C LEU A 157 -5.14 2.54 -9.47
N ASP A 158 -3.97 2.14 -9.95
CA ASP A 158 -3.65 2.12 -11.39
C ASP A 158 -4.58 1.15 -12.13
N THR A 159 -4.81 -0.05 -11.59
CA THR A 159 -5.79 -1.00 -12.16
C THR A 159 -7.19 -0.39 -12.17
N TRP A 160 -7.57 0.36 -11.14
CA TRP A 160 -8.84 1.05 -11.11
C TRP A 160 -8.95 2.11 -12.21
N ASP A 161 -7.96 3.01 -12.28
CA ASP A 161 -7.94 4.13 -13.21
C ASP A 161 -7.86 3.65 -14.67
N GLU A 162 -7.05 2.62 -14.95
CA GLU A 162 -6.85 2.06 -16.28
C GLU A 162 -8.00 1.14 -16.73
N ALA A 163 -8.48 0.25 -15.84
CA ALA A 163 -9.45 -0.77 -16.23
C ALA A 163 -10.89 -0.31 -16.02
N TYR A 164 -11.20 0.44 -14.96
CA TYR A 164 -12.58 0.67 -14.52
C TYR A 164 -13.10 2.11 -14.69
N ASP A 165 -12.27 3.14 -14.49
CA ASP A 165 -12.70 4.53 -14.77
C ASP A 165 -12.69 4.87 -16.28
N THR A 166 -12.09 4.00 -17.10
CA THR A 166 -12.12 4.16 -18.56
C THR A 166 -13.48 3.79 -19.16
N LYS A 167 -13.69 4.21 -20.43
CA LYS A 167 -14.86 3.80 -21.23
C LYS A 167 -15.00 2.28 -21.31
N LYS A 168 -13.90 1.52 -21.25
CA LYS A 168 -13.91 0.06 -21.31
C LYS A 168 -14.50 -0.55 -20.04
N GLY A 169 -14.06 -0.10 -18.85
CA GLY A 169 -14.62 -0.53 -17.58
C GLY A 169 -16.11 -0.23 -17.44
N LYS A 170 -16.51 0.99 -17.79
CA LYS A 170 -17.93 1.41 -17.83
C LYS A 170 -18.76 0.53 -18.76
N LYS A 171 -18.20 0.14 -19.91
CA LYS A 171 -18.85 -0.80 -20.85
C LYS A 171 -18.97 -2.20 -20.24
N TRP A 172 -17.91 -2.72 -19.63
CA TRP A 172 -17.92 -4.03 -18.98
C TRP A 172 -18.99 -4.12 -17.89
N LEU A 173 -19.06 -3.12 -17.00
CA LEU A 173 -20.08 -3.03 -15.94
C LEU A 173 -21.50 -3.03 -16.53
N LYS A 174 -21.71 -2.30 -17.64
CA LYS A 174 -23.00 -2.23 -18.33
C LYS A 174 -23.42 -3.58 -18.91
N GLU A 175 -22.50 -4.34 -19.50
CA GLU A 175 -22.77 -5.65 -20.08
C GLU A 175 -23.16 -6.68 -18.99
N HIS A 176 -22.44 -6.67 -17.87
CA HIS A 176 -22.67 -7.62 -16.77
C HIS A 176 -23.89 -7.27 -15.90
N LYS A 177 -24.37 -6.02 -15.95
CA LYS A 177 -25.57 -5.55 -15.26
C LYS A 177 -26.83 -6.34 -15.62
N THR A 178 -26.86 -6.94 -16.81
CA THR A 178 -27.99 -7.76 -17.28
C THR A 178 -28.10 -9.08 -16.49
N PHE A 179 -26.97 -9.66 -16.10
CA PHE A 179 -26.93 -10.99 -15.47
C PHE A 179 -26.90 -10.94 -13.94
N SER A 180 -26.20 -9.95 -13.38
CA SER A 180 -26.04 -9.79 -11.94
C SER A 180 -26.30 -8.34 -11.48
N PRO A 181 -27.55 -7.85 -11.65
CA PRO A 181 -27.88 -6.45 -11.41
C PRO A 181 -27.68 -6.00 -9.96
N LYS A 182 -27.88 -6.88 -8.97
CA LYS A 182 -27.72 -6.53 -7.56
C LYS A 182 -26.25 -6.43 -7.17
N ALA A 183 -25.42 -7.37 -7.62
CA ALA A 183 -23.98 -7.35 -7.39
C ALA A 183 -23.32 -6.14 -8.09
N ILE A 184 -23.64 -5.85 -9.35
CA ILE A 184 -23.13 -4.65 -10.05
C ILE A 184 -23.51 -3.37 -9.30
N LYS A 185 -24.78 -3.21 -8.90
CA LYS A 185 -25.19 -2.03 -8.11
C LYS A 185 -24.47 -1.96 -6.76
N THR A 186 -24.11 -3.10 -6.18
CA THR A 186 -23.34 -3.12 -4.93
C THR A 186 -21.91 -2.66 -5.16
N VAL A 187 -21.24 -3.15 -6.21
CA VAL A 187 -19.93 -2.62 -6.63
C VAL A 187 -20.01 -1.10 -6.86
N GLU A 188 -20.96 -0.62 -7.67
CA GLU A 188 -21.19 0.82 -7.93
C GLU A 188 -21.42 1.62 -6.63
N ALA A 189 -22.19 1.08 -5.67
CA ALA A 189 -22.44 1.73 -4.38
C ALA A 189 -21.17 1.78 -3.49
N LEU A 190 -20.39 0.70 -3.43
CA LEU A 190 -19.14 0.66 -2.67
C LEU A 190 -18.11 1.65 -3.23
N LEU A 191 -18.05 1.80 -4.55
CA LEU A 191 -17.20 2.77 -5.22
C LEU A 191 -17.60 4.21 -4.91
N PHE A 192 -18.91 4.50 -4.86
CA PHE A 192 -19.40 5.79 -4.37
C PHE A 192 -18.89 6.09 -2.96
N ILE A 193 -19.04 5.11 -2.05
CA ILE A 193 -18.61 5.25 -0.66
C ILE A 193 -17.12 5.51 -0.60
N LYS A 194 -16.28 4.73 -1.28
CA LYS A 194 -14.83 4.95 -1.26
C LYS A 194 -14.41 6.29 -1.85
N LYS A 195 -15.07 6.75 -2.90
CA LYS A 195 -14.78 8.05 -3.54
C LYS A 195 -15.10 9.24 -2.62
N TYR A 196 -16.24 9.21 -1.95
CA TYR A 196 -16.78 10.39 -1.25
C TYR A 196 -16.66 10.32 0.28
N ARG A 197 -16.55 9.11 0.83
CA ARG A 197 -16.53 8.81 2.27
C ARG A 197 -15.63 7.60 2.56
N PRO A 198 -14.31 7.67 2.22
CA PRO A 198 -13.37 6.56 2.43
C PRO A 198 -13.26 6.14 3.90
N ASP A 199 -13.65 7.02 4.83
CA ASP A 199 -13.74 6.75 6.27
C ASP A 199 -14.77 5.65 6.62
N ILE A 200 -15.79 5.45 5.78
CA ILE A 200 -16.78 4.38 5.95
C ILE A 200 -16.18 3.05 5.51
N THR A 201 -15.97 2.20 6.50
CA THR A 201 -15.35 0.86 6.39
C THR A 201 -16.35 -0.24 6.70
N ASN A 202 -17.47 0.09 7.35
CA ASN A 202 -18.57 -0.83 7.61
C ASN A 202 -19.83 -0.35 6.90
N VAL A 203 -20.29 -1.15 5.94
CA VAL A 203 -21.48 -0.92 5.12
C VAL A 203 -22.60 -1.91 5.42
N SER A 204 -22.62 -2.49 6.64
CA SER A 204 -23.66 -3.44 7.05
C SER A 204 -25.09 -2.90 6.91
N PHE A 205 -25.27 -1.58 6.97
CA PHE A 205 -26.57 -0.93 6.73
C PHE A 205 -27.10 -1.19 5.31
N LEU A 206 -26.24 -1.47 4.33
CA LEU A 206 -26.63 -1.83 2.97
C LEU A 206 -27.24 -3.23 2.87
N LYS A 207 -26.94 -4.15 3.80
CA LYS A 207 -27.47 -5.54 3.78
C LYS A 207 -29.01 -5.54 3.77
N LYS A 208 -29.62 -4.61 4.50
CA LYS A 208 -31.09 -4.50 4.69
C LYS A 208 -31.75 -3.41 3.85
N SER A 209 -31.00 -2.65 3.05
CA SER A 209 -31.54 -1.50 2.29
C SER A 209 -31.17 -1.53 0.81
N PRO A 210 -31.92 -2.28 -0.02
CA PRO A 210 -31.77 -2.25 -1.48
C PRO A 210 -31.97 -0.85 -2.08
N LYS A 211 -32.79 -0.01 -1.43
CA LYS A 211 -33.00 1.39 -1.82
C LYS A 211 -31.73 2.23 -1.65
N SER A 212 -31.01 2.05 -0.53
CA SER A 212 -29.73 2.72 -0.28
C SER A 212 -28.67 2.28 -1.30
N ILE A 213 -28.56 0.98 -1.59
CA ILE A 213 -27.64 0.48 -2.63
C ILE A 213 -27.97 1.14 -3.98
N LYS A 214 -29.24 1.16 -4.37
CA LYS A 214 -29.67 1.79 -5.63
C LYS A 214 -29.32 3.28 -5.67
N LEU A 215 -29.57 4.03 -4.60
CA LEU A 215 -29.28 5.47 -4.54
C LEU A 215 -27.78 5.73 -4.73
N LEU A 216 -26.92 5.04 -3.99
CA LEU A 216 -25.47 5.23 -4.06
C LEU A 216 -24.92 4.79 -5.43
N ALA A 217 -25.42 3.69 -5.98
CA ALA A 217 -25.07 3.24 -7.33
C ALA A 217 -25.49 4.24 -8.42
N ASP A 218 -26.70 4.79 -8.32
CA ASP A 218 -27.18 5.81 -9.24
C ASP A 218 -26.37 7.11 -9.10
N ALA A 219 -26.00 7.50 -7.88
CA ALA A 219 -25.13 8.65 -7.63
C ALA A 219 -23.73 8.47 -8.24
N HIS A 220 -23.14 7.27 -8.14
CA HIS A 220 -21.87 6.94 -8.78
C HIS A 220 -21.94 7.00 -10.31
N THR A 221 -22.95 6.34 -10.88
CA THR A 221 -23.02 6.12 -12.34
C THR A 221 -23.54 7.32 -13.11
N LYS A 222 -24.53 8.04 -12.57
CA LYS A 222 -25.16 9.19 -13.23
C LYS A 222 -24.43 10.49 -12.88
N GLY A 223 -23.83 10.57 -11.69
CA GLY A 223 -23.03 11.71 -11.26
C GLY A 223 -23.78 13.05 -11.23
N THR A 224 -25.11 13.05 -11.22
CA THR A 224 -25.87 14.31 -11.13
C THR A 224 -25.72 14.87 -9.72
N GLU A 225 -25.53 16.19 -9.63
CA GLU A 225 -25.32 16.87 -8.34
C GLU A 225 -26.40 16.52 -7.31
N SER A 226 -27.66 16.48 -7.73
CA SER A 226 -28.77 16.07 -6.88
C SER A 226 -28.62 14.65 -6.31
N LEU A 227 -28.20 13.68 -7.12
CA LEU A 227 -28.02 12.30 -6.65
C LEU A 227 -26.79 12.16 -5.75
N VAL A 228 -25.69 12.86 -6.08
CA VAL A 228 -24.48 12.90 -5.25
C VAL A 228 -24.82 13.48 -3.87
N ASN A 229 -25.54 14.60 -3.82
CA ASN A 229 -25.96 15.22 -2.56
C ASN A 229 -26.89 14.33 -1.73
N GLN A 230 -27.85 13.64 -2.36
CA GLN A 230 -28.68 12.65 -1.67
C GLN A 230 -27.87 11.46 -1.13
N GLY A 231 -26.89 10.98 -1.90
CA GLY A 231 -25.98 9.93 -1.47
C GLY A 231 -25.12 10.36 -0.27
N LEU A 232 -24.55 11.56 -0.32
CA LEU A 232 -23.78 12.14 0.78
C LEU A 232 -24.63 12.34 2.04
N ALA A 233 -25.86 12.83 1.89
CA ALA A 233 -26.79 12.97 3.01
C ALA A 233 -27.10 11.62 3.67
N LEU A 234 -27.39 10.59 2.86
CA LEU A 234 -27.58 9.22 3.36
C LEU A 234 -26.34 8.74 4.14
N LEU A 235 -25.13 8.99 3.64
CA LEU A 235 -23.89 8.56 4.30
C LEU A 235 -23.54 9.40 5.54
N ALA A 236 -24.00 10.66 5.63
CA ALA A 236 -23.83 11.50 6.81
C ALA A 236 -24.64 10.94 7.99
N GLU A 237 -25.86 10.47 7.75
CA GLU A 237 -26.69 9.80 8.78
C GLU A 237 -26.10 8.48 9.27
N LYS A 238 -25.22 7.84 8.49
CA LYS A 238 -24.51 6.61 8.88
C LYS A 238 -23.16 6.90 9.54
N ARG A 239 -22.77 8.17 9.63
CA ARG A 239 -21.53 8.67 10.25
C ARG A 239 -21.73 9.05 11.72
N SER A 240 -22.29 8.16 12.52
CA SER A 240 -21.70 8.06 13.84
C SER A 240 -20.63 6.99 13.70
N PRO A 241 -19.33 7.27 13.87
CA PRO A 241 -18.43 6.21 14.24
C PRO A 241 -19.10 5.59 15.47
N ASP A 242 -19.71 4.42 15.27
CA ASP A 242 -20.15 3.63 16.40
C ASP A 242 -18.91 3.50 17.26
N LEU A 243 -19.00 3.95 18.50
CA LEU A 243 -17.91 3.92 19.45
C LEU A 243 -17.18 2.58 19.39
N GLU A 244 -17.95 1.51 19.27
CA GLU A 244 -17.44 0.14 19.15
C GLU A 244 -16.60 -0.08 17.89
N ASN A 245 -16.95 0.54 16.76
CA ASN A 245 -16.13 0.51 15.55
C ASN A 245 -14.84 1.31 15.69
N THR A 246 -14.86 2.46 16.38
CA THR A 246 -13.64 3.22 16.69
C THR A 246 -12.72 2.40 17.60
N LYS A 247 -13.26 1.84 18.68
CA LYS A 247 -12.55 0.96 19.59
C LYS A 247 -11.92 -0.23 18.87
N GLN A 248 -12.71 -0.92 18.06
CA GLN A 248 -12.25 -2.08 17.31
C GLN A 248 -11.11 -1.72 16.36
N LYS A 249 -11.21 -0.60 15.64
CA LYS A 249 -10.12 -0.14 14.74
C LYS A 249 -8.83 0.14 15.49
N CYS A 250 -8.91 0.89 16.60
CA CYS A 250 -7.72 1.14 17.40
C CYS A 250 -7.14 -0.17 17.94
N ARG A 251 -8.01 -1.08 18.40
CA ARG A 251 -7.62 -2.41 18.87
C ARG A 251 -6.92 -3.21 17.78
N ASP A 252 -7.43 -3.23 16.55
CA ASP A 252 -6.85 -3.96 15.42
C ASP A 252 -5.45 -3.46 15.08
N ILE A 253 -5.23 -2.13 15.09
CA ILE A 253 -3.91 -1.52 14.85
C ILE A 253 -2.90 -1.97 15.92
N PHE A 254 -3.29 -1.92 17.20
CA PHE A 254 -2.41 -2.34 18.29
C PHE A 254 -2.20 -3.85 18.35
N LEU A 255 -3.21 -4.65 17.98
CA LEU A 255 -3.07 -6.09 17.83
C LEU A 255 -2.10 -6.45 16.73
N GLU A 256 -2.20 -5.82 15.56
CA GLU A 256 -1.27 -6.06 14.45
C GLU A 256 0.17 -5.78 14.87
N TYR A 257 0.42 -4.69 15.61
CA TYR A 257 1.72 -4.42 16.20
C TYR A 257 2.18 -5.54 17.16
N LEU A 258 1.33 -5.95 18.11
CA LEU A 258 1.67 -6.98 19.09
C LEU A 258 1.88 -8.36 18.44
N GLU A 259 1.08 -8.72 17.44
CA GLU A 259 1.18 -9.97 16.68
C GLU A 259 2.50 -10.08 15.89
N ARG A 260 3.14 -8.95 15.55
CA ARG A 260 4.48 -8.95 14.92
C ARG A 260 5.61 -9.36 15.86
N ILE A 261 5.45 -9.09 17.15
CA ILE A 261 6.48 -9.33 18.18
C ILE A 261 6.14 -10.50 19.12
N GLY A 262 4.90 -10.96 19.13
CA GLY A 262 4.43 -12.06 19.96
C GLY A 262 2.98 -12.45 19.68
N THR A 263 2.30 -13.00 20.67
CA THR A 263 0.89 -13.39 20.61
C THR A 263 0.22 -13.02 21.94
N ILE A 264 -1.07 -12.74 21.94
CA ILE A 264 -1.83 -12.53 23.18
C ILE A 264 -2.63 -13.81 23.47
N ASP A 265 -2.49 -14.36 24.67
CA ASP A 265 -3.23 -15.55 25.08
C ASP A 265 -4.69 -15.24 25.49
N GLU A 266 -5.44 -16.29 25.79
CA GLU A 266 -6.84 -16.20 26.24
C GLU A 266 -7.05 -15.45 27.57
N HIS A 267 -5.97 -15.15 28.30
CA HIS A 267 -5.97 -14.39 29.53
C HIS A 267 -5.45 -12.96 29.35
N GLU A 268 -5.38 -12.48 28.10
CA GLU A 268 -4.84 -11.16 27.74
C GLU A 268 -3.39 -10.96 28.21
N ARG A 269 -2.59 -12.03 28.20
CA ARG A 269 -1.16 -11.96 28.49
C ARG A 269 -0.37 -12.03 27.19
N PHE A 270 0.60 -11.15 27.03
CA PHE A 270 1.51 -11.17 25.91
C PHE A 270 2.54 -12.29 26.07
N ILE A 271 2.62 -13.17 25.07
CA ILE A 271 3.60 -14.24 24.90
C ILE A 271 4.53 -13.84 23.75
N PRO A 272 5.79 -13.49 24.02
CA PRO A 272 6.73 -13.07 22.98
C PRO A 272 7.04 -14.18 21.99
N HIS A 273 7.32 -13.81 20.74
CA HIS A 273 7.73 -14.77 19.73
C HIS A 273 9.16 -15.27 20.02
N PRO A 274 9.45 -16.59 20.03
CA PRO A 274 10.77 -17.12 20.39
C PRO A 274 11.93 -16.60 19.55
N SER A 275 11.67 -16.21 18.30
CA SER A 275 12.68 -15.66 17.38
C SER A 275 12.94 -14.16 17.54
N ARG A 276 12.14 -13.45 18.35
CA ARG A 276 12.28 -12.01 18.61
C ARG A 276 12.98 -11.83 19.95
N HIS A 277 14.30 -11.82 19.93
CA HIS A 277 15.11 -11.73 21.16
C HIS A 277 15.12 -10.33 21.80
N HIS A 278 14.62 -9.31 21.10
CA HIS A 278 14.64 -7.93 21.55
C HIS A 278 13.28 -7.29 21.30
N TYR A 279 12.51 -7.11 22.37
CA TYR A 279 11.31 -6.28 22.38
C TYR A 279 11.26 -5.55 23.72
N ASP A 280 10.73 -4.34 23.71
CA ASP A 280 10.58 -3.55 24.91
C ASP A 280 9.33 -4.00 25.68
N THR A 281 9.53 -4.74 26.77
CA THR A 281 8.45 -5.18 27.66
C THR A 281 7.62 -4.02 28.19
N GLU A 282 8.20 -2.84 28.39
CA GLU A 282 7.48 -1.66 28.83
C GLU A 282 6.56 -1.17 27.72
N TYR A 283 7.04 -1.10 26.48
CA TYR A 283 6.23 -0.70 25.33
C TYR A 283 5.06 -1.66 25.08
N VAL A 284 5.30 -2.97 25.18
CA VAL A 284 4.25 -4.00 25.10
C VAL A 284 3.19 -3.75 26.17
N GLN A 285 3.60 -3.56 27.43
CA GLN A 285 2.68 -3.34 28.52
C GLN A 285 1.85 -2.07 28.34
N ARG A 286 2.48 -0.96 27.93
CA ARG A 286 1.80 0.30 27.63
C ARG A 286 0.79 0.15 26.49
N THR A 287 1.13 -0.60 25.44
CA THR A 287 0.22 -0.90 24.31
C THR A 287 -0.98 -1.72 24.77
N MET A 288 -0.76 -2.75 25.60
CA MET A 288 -1.83 -3.56 26.20
C MET A 288 -2.76 -2.71 27.09
N ASP A 289 -2.19 -1.80 27.90
CA ASP A 289 -2.97 -0.91 28.76
C ASP A 289 -3.77 0.12 27.94
N LEU A 290 -3.19 0.66 26.87
CA LEU A 290 -3.89 1.52 25.91
C LEU A 290 -5.11 0.81 25.32
N MET A 291 -4.95 -0.44 24.85
CA MET A 291 -6.07 -1.22 24.30
C MET A 291 -7.19 -1.43 25.34
N ARG A 292 -6.84 -1.73 26.60
CA ARG A 292 -7.83 -1.84 27.68
C ARG A 292 -8.56 -0.52 27.92
N ARG A 293 -7.85 0.60 27.96
CA ARG A 293 -8.44 1.94 28.13
C ARG A 293 -9.39 2.28 27.00
N ILE A 294 -8.98 2.06 25.75
CA ILE A 294 -9.83 2.26 24.57
C ILE A 294 -11.12 1.44 24.70
N ASN A 295 -11.05 0.17 25.09
CA ASN A 295 -12.23 -0.66 25.27
C ASN A 295 -13.21 -0.09 26.32
N THR A 296 -12.71 0.60 27.34
CA THR A 296 -13.53 1.23 28.39
C THR A 296 -14.12 2.59 28.00
N ALA A 297 -13.66 3.20 26.90
CA ALA A 297 -14.17 4.50 26.46
C ALA A 297 -15.68 4.47 26.23
N ARG A 298 -16.36 5.58 26.52
CA ARG A 298 -17.82 5.72 26.41
C ARG A 298 -18.25 6.61 25.25
N THR A 299 -17.30 7.32 24.64
CA THR A 299 -17.51 8.13 23.43
C THR A 299 -16.28 8.09 22.54
N CYS A 300 -16.44 8.48 21.27
CA CYS A 300 -15.33 8.53 20.32
C CYS A 300 -14.28 9.58 20.71
N GLU A 301 -14.72 10.68 21.32
CA GLU A 301 -13.85 11.72 21.87
C GLU A 301 -13.01 11.18 23.02
N GLU A 302 -13.58 10.32 23.86
CA GLU A 302 -12.83 9.65 24.93
C GLU A 302 -11.80 8.65 24.35
N CYS A 303 -12.15 7.88 23.30
CA CYS A 303 -11.17 7.07 22.58
C CYS A 303 -10.03 7.93 22.04
N HIS A 304 -10.34 9.07 21.43
CA HIS A 304 -9.34 9.97 20.85
C HIS A 304 -8.40 10.52 21.92
N ALA A 305 -8.95 11.03 23.03
CA ALA A 305 -8.17 11.55 24.15
C ALA A 305 -7.25 10.48 24.76
N ILE A 306 -7.71 9.24 24.89
CA ILE A 306 -6.89 8.12 25.36
C ILE A 306 -5.70 7.86 24.43
N VAL A 307 -5.91 7.91 23.11
CA VAL A 307 -4.84 7.72 22.12
C VAL A 307 -3.86 8.89 22.15
N GLU A 308 -4.33 10.13 22.19
CA GLU A 308 -3.48 11.33 22.28
C GLU A 308 -2.61 11.31 23.56
N GLU A 309 -3.20 10.93 24.70
CA GLU A 309 -2.46 10.80 25.95
C GLU A 309 -1.33 9.76 25.83
N TYR A 310 -1.63 8.59 25.24
CA TYR A 310 -0.61 7.57 25.01
C TYR A 310 0.52 8.07 24.11
N LEU A 311 0.18 8.72 23.01
CA LEU A 311 1.16 9.30 22.08
C LEU A 311 2.05 10.33 22.76
N ALA A 312 1.50 11.13 23.68
CA ALA A 312 2.26 12.07 24.49
C ALA A 312 3.20 11.39 25.51
N THR A 313 2.96 10.11 25.87
CA THR A 313 3.87 9.33 26.74
C THR A 313 5.00 8.63 26.00
N LEU A 314 4.92 8.55 24.67
CA LEU A 314 6.00 7.97 23.88
C LEU A 314 7.24 8.87 24.02
N PRO A 315 8.44 8.30 24.28
CA PRO A 315 9.65 9.11 24.32
C PRO A 315 9.75 9.86 22.98
N PRO A 316 10.11 11.16 23.00
CA PRO A 316 10.36 11.88 21.77
C PRO A 316 11.38 11.06 20.99
N ILE A 317 11.05 10.78 19.73
CA ILE A 317 11.92 10.02 18.85
C ILE A 317 13.23 10.81 18.75
N ASP A 318 14.27 10.33 19.44
CA ASP A 318 15.59 10.94 19.36
C ASP A 318 16.18 10.54 18.01
N MET A 319 16.02 11.45 17.05
CA MET A 319 16.54 11.28 15.69
C MET A 319 18.06 11.04 15.71
N SER A 320 18.79 11.54 16.72
CA SER A 320 20.23 11.31 16.84
C SER A 320 20.58 9.90 17.32
N ASP A 321 19.75 9.27 18.17
CA ASP A 321 19.87 7.87 18.57
C ASP A 321 19.46 6.93 17.42
N ILE A 322 18.42 7.28 16.64
CA ILE A 322 18.07 6.58 15.41
C ILE A 322 19.23 6.64 14.40
N GLU A 323 19.79 7.83 14.14
CA GLU A 323 20.95 7.98 13.26
C GLU A 323 22.18 7.22 13.77
N ALA A 324 22.42 7.18 15.08
CA ALA A 324 23.53 6.45 15.69
C ALA A 324 23.35 4.92 15.60
N LYS A 325 22.13 4.42 15.80
CA LYS A 325 21.79 2.99 15.65
C LYS A 325 21.77 2.56 14.18
N MET A 326 21.35 3.43 13.26
CA MET A 326 21.49 3.25 11.81
C MET A 326 22.97 3.17 11.38
N LYS A 327 23.85 3.96 12.02
CA LYS A 327 25.31 3.91 11.79
C LYS A 327 25.97 2.62 12.31
N LYS A 328 25.34 1.90 13.25
CA LYS A 328 25.93 0.72 13.92
C LYS A 328 25.58 -0.65 13.31
N SER A 329 24.74 -0.72 12.27
CA SER A 329 24.21 -1.99 11.70
C SER A 329 23.47 -2.90 12.71
N GLU A 330 23.09 -2.36 13.88
CA GLU A 330 22.40 -3.11 14.94
C GLU A 330 20.87 -2.94 14.91
N LEU A 331 20.33 -2.18 13.95
CA LEU A 331 18.90 -2.14 13.69
C LEU A 331 18.57 -3.03 12.49
N ASP A 332 17.71 -4.01 12.76
CA ASP A 332 16.92 -4.68 11.73
C ASP A 332 16.12 -3.60 10.97
N ASP A 333 16.06 -3.71 9.64
CA ASP A 333 15.42 -2.73 8.73
C ASP A 333 13.96 -2.45 9.14
N GLU A 334 13.36 -3.35 9.91
CA GLU A 334 11.99 -3.36 10.41
C GLU A 334 11.61 -2.27 11.43
N TRP A 335 12.57 -1.73 12.20
CA TRP A 335 12.27 -0.66 13.19
C TRP A 335 12.17 0.73 12.53
N ARG A 336 12.85 0.91 11.40
CA ARG A 336 12.85 2.17 10.61
C ARG A 336 11.43 2.48 10.09
N ASP A 337 10.71 1.46 9.63
CA ASP A 337 9.42 1.63 8.98
C ASP A 337 8.25 1.88 9.96
N THR A 338 8.39 1.41 11.21
CA THR A 338 7.37 1.63 12.26
C THR A 338 7.38 3.09 12.73
N VAL A 339 8.56 3.71 12.76
CA VAL A 339 8.72 5.15 13.08
C VAL A 339 8.20 6.03 11.95
N GLU A 340 8.45 5.67 10.69
CA GLU A 340 7.93 6.41 9.53
C GLU A 340 6.39 6.40 9.47
N THR A 341 5.76 5.26 9.79
CA THR A 341 4.28 5.15 9.83
C THR A 341 3.65 5.95 10.98
N LEU A 342 4.29 5.96 12.16
CA LEU A 342 3.85 6.75 13.32
C LEU A 342 4.00 8.27 13.11
N VAL A 343 5.03 8.68 12.35
CA VAL A 343 5.23 10.09 11.95
C VAL A 343 4.20 10.52 10.90
N GLU A 344 3.79 9.63 9.98
CA GLU A 344 2.75 9.91 8.99
C GLU A 344 1.33 10.05 9.58
N GLU A 345 1.02 9.37 10.68
CA GLU A 345 -0.34 9.33 11.24
C GLU A 345 -0.60 10.30 12.42
N VAL A 346 0.44 10.85 13.07
CA VAL A 346 0.27 11.63 14.32
C VAL A 346 0.64 13.12 14.20
N GLY A 347 1.26 13.56 13.10
CA GLY A 347 1.91 14.87 13.04
C GLY A 347 1.18 15.97 12.26
N ALA A 348 -0.01 16.41 12.66
CA ALA A 348 -0.50 17.74 12.25
C ALA A 348 0.17 18.81 13.13
N LEU A 349 1.43 19.12 12.83
CA LEU A 349 2.08 20.34 13.29
C LEU A 349 3.25 20.68 12.36
N ASN A 350 3.07 21.79 11.63
CA ASN A 350 4.00 22.43 10.71
C ASN A 350 4.22 21.68 9.39
N VAL A 351 3.25 21.75 8.47
CA VAL A 351 3.32 21.13 7.12
C VAL A 351 4.55 21.59 6.34
N LEU A 352 5.11 22.75 6.65
CA LEU A 352 6.41 23.18 6.13
C LEU A 352 7.57 22.28 6.60
N GLU A 353 7.63 21.91 7.88
CA GLU A 353 8.69 21.05 8.41
C GLU A 353 8.52 19.60 7.95
N ASP A 354 7.28 19.11 7.82
CA ASP A 354 7.00 17.83 7.15
C ASP A 354 7.50 17.84 5.70
N MET A 355 7.21 18.90 4.93
CA MET A 355 7.69 19.02 3.55
C MET A 355 9.22 19.10 3.48
N LYS A 356 9.88 19.78 4.42
CA LYS A 356 11.36 19.76 4.53
C LYS A 356 11.87 18.36 4.81
N ASN A 357 11.26 17.62 5.73
CA ASN A 357 11.62 16.24 6.05
C ASN A 357 11.47 15.31 4.84
N ARG A 358 10.36 15.40 4.11
CA ARG A 358 10.16 14.63 2.87
C ARG A 358 11.22 14.94 1.82
N CYS A 359 11.56 16.23 1.63
CA CYS A 359 12.65 16.61 0.75
C CYS A 359 14.00 16.02 1.20
N ARG A 360 14.28 16.05 2.52
CA ARG A 360 15.51 15.46 3.10
C ARG A 360 15.59 13.96 2.83
N ILE A 361 14.51 13.22 3.06
CA ILE A 361 14.47 11.76 2.84
C ILE A 361 14.79 11.41 1.38
N ILE A 362 14.14 12.08 0.42
CA ILE A 362 14.32 11.83 -1.01
C ILE A 362 15.77 12.09 -1.45
N LEU A 363 16.34 13.20 -0.99
CA LEU A 363 17.71 13.59 -1.31
C LEU A 363 18.77 12.71 -0.61
N SER A 364 18.48 12.24 0.60
CA SER A 364 19.32 11.26 1.31
C SER A 364 19.28 9.88 0.65
N GLY A 365 18.11 9.45 0.15
CA GLY A 365 17.98 8.23 -0.64
C GLY A 365 18.83 8.26 -1.92
N TYR A 366 18.97 9.42 -2.55
CA TYR A 366 19.92 9.63 -3.64
C TYR A 366 21.38 9.40 -3.18
N LEU A 367 21.81 10.01 -2.07
CA LEU A 367 23.18 9.82 -1.56
C LEU A 367 23.53 8.35 -1.27
N LEU A 368 22.58 7.61 -0.68
CA LEU A 368 22.74 6.19 -0.36
C LEU A 368 22.82 5.31 -1.63
N SER A 369 21.99 5.61 -2.62
CA SER A 369 21.94 4.84 -3.88
C SER A 369 23.20 4.98 -4.73
N PHE A 370 24.02 6.00 -4.50
CA PHE A 370 25.23 6.30 -5.27
C PHE A 370 26.55 6.17 -4.47
N GLY A 371 26.50 5.53 -3.30
CA GLY A 371 27.69 5.04 -2.58
C GLY A 371 28.64 6.12 -2.10
N VAL A 372 28.12 7.23 -1.57
CA VAL A 372 28.94 8.30 -0.98
C VAL A 372 29.29 7.95 0.48
N GLU A 373 30.12 6.93 0.68
CA GLU A 373 30.67 6.57 2.00
C GLU A 373 32.04 7.24 2.24
N GLY A 374 32.37 7.46 3.52
CA GLY A 374 33.52 8.22 3.97
C GLY A 374 34.88 7.63 3.61
N CYS A 375 35.82 8.52 3.29
CA CYS A 375 37.25 8.24 3.28
C CYS A 375 37.71 7.85 4.69
N ALA A 376 37.99 6.57 4.91
CA ALA A 376 38.91 6.15 5.96
C ALA A 376 40.34 6.25 5.40
N GLU A 377 41.23 6.90 6.16
CA GLU A 377 42.66 7.00 5.88
C GLU A 377 43.25 5.59 5.66
N ASN A 378 43.59 5.27 4.42
CA ASN A 378 44.44 4.14 4.09
C ASN A 378 45.70 4.67 3.43
N THR A 379 46.83 4.42 4.11
CA THR A 379 48.18 4.53 3.60
C THR A 379 48.30 3.83 2.24
N LEU A 380 48.80 4.55 1.24
CA LEU A 380 49.07 4.02 -0.09
C LEU A 380 50.21 2.99 -0.05
N PRO A 381 50.08 1.81 -0.69
CA PRO A 381 51.23 1.05 -1.13
C PRO A 381 51.86 1.76 -2.33
N GLU A 382 53.18 1.93 -2.28
CA GLU A 382 53.98 2.28 -3.45
C GLU A 382 53.81 1.16 -4.50
N ASP A 383 53.74 1.58 -5.78
CA ASP A 383 53.64 0.78 -7.00
C ASP A 383 52.25 0.27 -7.40
N ASN A 384 51.56 1.01 -8.29
CA ASN A 384 50.83 0.44 -9.45
C ASN A 384 50.29 1.49 -10.44
N GLU A 385 50.05 1.01 -11.67
CA GLU A 385 49.87 1.71 -12.96
C GLU A 385 48.92 2.94 -13.06
N PRO A 386 49.22 3.90 -13.98
CA PRO A 386 48.51 5.19 -14.11
C PRO A 386 47.09 5.15 -14.74
N SER A 387 46.59 3.99 -15.17
CA SER A 387 45.30 3.92 -15.91
C SER A 387 44.06 3.71 -15.02
N GLN A 388 44.20 3.09 -13.84
CA GLN A 388 43.09 2.85 -12.91
C GLN A 388 42.87 4.01 -11.92
N THR A 389 43.93 4.76 -11.62
CA THR A 389 43.90 5.93 -10.73
C THR A 389 42.99 7.04 -11.27
N THR A 390 43.01 7.31 -12.58
CA THR A 390 42.25 8.43 -13.16
C THR A 390 40.72 8.23 -13.11
N THR A 391 40.23 7.01 -13.31
CA THR A 391 38.79 6.69 -13.24
C THR A 391 38.30 6.70 -11.80
N HIS A 392 39.10 6.19 -10.86
CA HIS A 392 38.80 6.22 -9.43
C HIS A 392 38.74 7.68 -8.90
N TYR A 393 39.72 8.51 -9.28
CA TYR A 393 39.73 9.94 -8.92
C TYR A 393 38.52 10.71 -9.48
N LYS A 394 38.09 10.42 -10.72
CA LYS A 394 36.93 11.07 -11.32
C LYS A 394 35.62 10.71 -10.61
N THR A 395 35.43 9.43 -10.26
CA THR A 395 34.24 8.99 -9.52
C THR A 395 34.20 9.58 -8.11
N GLN A 396 35.35 9.58 -7.42
CA GLN A 396 35.46 10.14 -6.06
C GLN A 396 35.22 11.66 -6.05
N MET A 397 35.74 12.41 -7.03
CA MET A 397 35.48 13.85 -7.15
C MET A 397 34.00 14.17 -7.44
N VAL A 398 33.33 13.37 -8.27
CA VAL A 398 31.89 13.53 -8.56
C VAL A 398 31.03 13.24 -7.33
N GLN A 399 31.41 12.25 -6.52
CA GLN A 399 30.73 11.88 -5.28
C GLN A 399 30.89 12.95 -4.19
N THR A 400 32.11 13.46 -3.95
CA THR A 400 32.35 14.54 -2.97
C THR A 400 31.59 15.82 -3.34
N ARG A 401 31.61 16.19 -4.63
CA ARG A 401 30.88 17.38 -5.10
C ARG A 401 29.37 17.23 -4.96
N SER A 402 28.82 16.04 -5.20
CA SER A 402 27.37 15.78 -5.04
C SER A 402 26.94 15.87 -3.58
N LYS A 403 27.79 15.42 -2.64
CA LYS A 403 27.54 15.54 -1.20
C LYS A 403 27.52 16.99 -0.73
N GLU A 404 28.55 17.76 -1.08
CA GLU A 404 28.63 19.18 -0.73
C GLU A 404 27.42 19.96 -1.27
N GLN A 405 27.00 19.65 -2.49
CA GLN A 405 25.80 20.24 -3.10
C GLN A 405 24.53 19.86 -2.31
N ILE A 406 24.36 18.61 -1.89
CA ILE A 406 23.19 18.19 -1.11
C ILE A 406 23.21 18.78 0.31
N ASP A 407 24.36 18.84 0.96
CA ASP A 407 24.53 19.49 2.27
C ASP A 407 24.25 21.00 2.19
N GLN A 408 24.60 21.64 1.07
CA GLN A 408 24.22 23.02 0.78
C GLN A 408 22.70 23.15 0.60
N LEU A 409 22.07 22.24 -0.14
CA LEU A 409 20.62 22.22 -0.32
C LEU A 409 19.88 22.01 1.01
N PHE A 410 20.36 21.12 1.88
CA PHE A 410 19.78 20.93 3.23
C PHE A 410 19.88 22.17 4.09
N ARG A 411 21.02 22.87 4.07
CA ARG A 411 21.16 24.15 4.78
C ARG A 411 20.14 25.16 4.29
N VAL A 412 19.97 25.28 2.98
CA VAL A 412 19.00 26.22 2.39
C VAL A 412 17.55 25.81 2.73
N LEU A 413 17.19 24.53 2.60
CA LEU A 413 15.86 24.03 2.97
C LEU A 413 15.55 24.24 4.46
N ASN A 414 16.55 24.12 5.36
CA ASN A 414 16.36 24.36 6.78
C ASN A 414 16.00 25.81 7.09
N HIS A 415 16.54 26.76 6.31
CA HIS A 415 16.29 28.18 6.45
C HIS A 415 14.99 28.66 5.77
N ALA A 416 14.33 27.84 4.96
CA ALA A 416 13.05 28.21 4.37
C ALA A 416 11.97 28.36 5.45
N THR A 417 11.25 29.49 5.46
CA THR A 417 10.15 29.75 6.40
C THR A 417 8.77 29.69 5.73
N THR A 418 8.74 29.50 4.41
CA THR A 418 7.53 29.33 3.60
C THR A 418 7.73 28.28 2.49
N PHE A 419 6.65 27.81 1.85
CA PHE A 419 6.75 26.92 0.69
C PHE A 419 7.38 27.64 -0.51
N GLU A 420 7.13 28.93 -0.65
CA GLU A 420 7.73 29.79 -1.66
C GLU A 420 9.25 29.86 -1.49
N ASP A 421 9.76 30.00 -0.26
CA ASP A 421 11.20 29.97 0.02
C ASP A 421 11.81 28.61 -0.34
N MET A 422 11.12 27.51 -0.02
CA MET A 422 11.56 26.16 -0.42
C MET A 422 11.61 26.04 -1.94
N LEU A 423 10.62 26.57 -2.65
CA LEU A 423 10.54 26.49 -4.10
C LEU A 423 11.67 27.28 -4.77
N VAL A 424 11.90 28.52 -4.31
CA VAL A 424 13.03 29.37 -4.76
C VAL A 424 14.36 28.66 -4.53
N SER A 425 14.50 28.00 -3.39
CA SER A 425 15.71 27.26 -3.02
C SER A 425 15.97 26.05 -3.93
N LEU A 426 14.91 25.27 -4.22
CA LEU A 426 14.98 24.13 -5.13
C LEU A 426 15.24 24.57 -6.57
N ASP A 427 14.64 25.66 -7.03
CA ASP A 427 14.86 26.21 -8.37
C ASP A 427 16.27 26.78 -8.53
N SER A 428 16.77 27.52 -7.53
CA SER A 428 18.15 28.02 -7.51
C SER A 428 19.16 26.88 -7.54
N PHE A 429 18.91 25.82 -6.75
CA PHE A 429 19.74 24.63 -6.77
C PHE A 429 19.71 23.90 -8.12
N ALA A 430 18.52 23.70 -8.69
CA ALA A 430 18.36 23.06 -9.99
C ALA A 430 19.06 23.83 -11.13
N GLN A 431 19.06 25.16 -11.10
CA GLN A 431 19.78 26.01 -12.06
C GLN A 431 21.31 25.89 -11.94
N GLY A 432 21.82 25.56 -10.74
CA GLY A 432 23.23 25.30 -10.50
C GLY A 432 23.70 23.91 -10.92
N LEU A 433 22.77 22.99 -11.23
CA LEU A 433 23.12 21.66 -11.74
C LEU A 433 23.42 21.72 -13.26
N PRO A 434 24.44 20.98 -13.73
CA PRO A 434 24.75 20.95 -15.16
C PRO A 434 23.52 20.46 -15.94
N SER A 435 23.15 21.18 -17.00
CA SER A 435 22.09 20.75 -17.90
C SER A 435 22.47 19.41 -18.54
N PRO A 436 21.55 18.45 -18.64
CA PRO A 436 21.82 17.20 -19.35
C PRO A 436 22.24 17.52 -20.80
N PRO A 437 23.21 16.80 -21.38
CA PRO A 437 23.66 17.03 -22.75
C PRO A 437 22.47 16.89 -23.72
N SER A 438 22.30 17.88 -24.60
CA SER A 438 21.07 18.10 -25.36
C SER A 438 20.82 17.13 -26.52
N HIS A 439 21.66 16.11 -26.75
CA HIS A 439 21.45 15.13 -27.81
C HIS A 439 22.03 13.76 -27.44
N GLU A 440 21.23 12.71 -27.74
CA GLU A 440 21.52 11.27 -27.63
C GLU A 440 21.35 10.61 -26.25
N MET A 441 20.10 10.45 -25.80
CA MET A 441 19.71 9.32 -24.95
C MET A 441 18.44 8.66 -25.49
N ARG A 442 18.60 7.74 -26.45
CA ARG A 442 17.61 6.69 -26.77
C ARG A 442 18.25 5.35 -26.47
N GLY A 443 18.20 4.95 -25.20
CA GLY A 443 18.67 3.65 -24.74
C GLY A 443 18.57 3.58 -23.22
N SER A 444 18.10 2.46 -22.69
CA SER A 444 17.85 2.20 -21.28
C SER A 444 19.13 2.13 -20.45
N HIS A 445 19.79 3.27 -20.25
CA HIS A 445 20.87 3.40 -19.29
C HIS A 445 20.36 4.10 -18.03
N SER A 446 20.73 3.55 -16.88
CA SER A 446 20.49 4.12 -15.54
C SER A 446 20.97 5.56 -15.50
N LEU A 447 20.13 6.49 -15.05
CA LEU A 447 20.54 7.86 -14.73
C LEU A 447 21.63 7.79 -13.65
N THR A 448 22.82 8.32 -13.92
CA THR A 448 23.93 8.32 -12.94
C THR A 448 24.40 9.73 -12.67
N GLY A 449 24.61 10.08 -11.41
CA GLY A 449 25.20 11.36 -11.02
C GLY A 449 24.23 12.55 -11.18
N PRO A 450 24.68 13.72 -11.68
CA PRO A 450 23.93 14.98 -11.63
C PRO A 450 22.51 14.94 -12.21
N GLU A 451 22.25 14.06 -13.17
CA GLU A 451 20.95 13.89 -13.81
C GLU A 451 19.92 13.25 -12.86
N ALA A 452 20.33 12.25 -12.07
CA ALA A 452 19.48 11.63 -11.06
C ALA A 452 19.25 12.57 -9.86
N LEU A 453 20.24 13.42 -9.52
CA LEU A 453 20.06 14.48 -8.53
C LEU A 453 19.04 15.51 -9.01
N LEU A 454 19.15 15.95 -10.27
CA LEU A 454 18.21 16.88 -10.88
C LEU A 454 16.78 16.33 -10.93
N VAL A 455 16.60 15.02 -11.20
CA VAL A 455 15.29 14.36 -11.13
C VAL A 455 14.73 14.39 -9.70
N SER A 456 15.56 14.09 -8.71
CA SER A 456 15.16 14.10 -7.29
C SER A 456 14.76 15.51 -6.82
N VAL A 457 15.52 16.54 -7.21
CA VAL A 457 15.21 17.95 -6.93
C VAL A 457 13.91 18.38 -7.62
N ASN A 458 13.70 18.00 -8.89
CA ASN A 458 12.46 18.31 -9.61
C ASN A 458 11.23 17.62 -8.99
N TYR A 459 11.41 16.41 -8.43
CA TYR A 459 10.36 15.73 -7.71
C TYR A 459 9.99 16.47 -6.42
N CYS A 460 10.98 16.88 -5.63
CA CYS A 460 10.78 17.76 -4.47
C CYS A 460 10.05 19.06 -4.85
N ARG A 461 10.44 19.67 -5.98
CA ARG A 461 9.79 20.88 -6.52
C ARG A 461 8.31 20.65 -6.81
N MET A 462 7.96 19.54 -7.45
CA MET A 462 6.59 19.19 -7.78
C MET A 462 5.72 18.99 -6.52
N MET A 463 6.28 18.40 -5.45
CA MET A 463 5.58 18.26 -4.18
C MET A 463 5.27 19.62 -3.55
N VAL A 464 6.27 20.51 -3.47
CA VAL A 464 6.11 21.87 -2.92
C VAL A 464 5.08 22.67 -3.73
N GLN A 465 5.12 22.62 -5.06
CA GLN A 465 4.12 23.27 -5.93
C GLN A 465 2.70 22.72 -5.75
N SER A 466 2.57 21.44 -5.41
CA SER A 466 1.27 20.82 -5.17
C SER A 466 0.71 21.25 -3.81
N ALA A 467 1.57 21.40 -2.79
CA ALA A 467 1.20 21.97 -1.50
C ALA A 467 0.73 23.43 -1.63
N ILE A 468 1.47 24.27 -2.37
CA ILE A 468 1.08 25.67 -2.65
C ILE A 468 -0.30 25.73 -3.34
N ARG A 469 -0.53 24.90 -4.37
CA ARG A 469 -1.84 24.84 -5.06
C ARG A 469 -2.96 24.39 -4.16
N ALA A 470 -2.71 23.42 -3.27
CA ALA A 470 -3.71 22.96 -2.31
C ALA A 470 -4.10 24.10 -1.34
N ALA A 471 -3.11 24.85 -0.83
CA ALA A 471 -3.35 26.01 0.04
C ALA A 471 -4.14 27.13 -0.66
N GLN A 472 -3.91 27.35 -1.96
CA GLN A 472 -4.62 28.36 -2.76
C GLN A 472 -6.09 27.99 -3.07
N ILE A 473 -6.41 26.71 -3.18
CA ILE A 473 -7.76 26.22 -3.50
C ILE A 473 -8.69 26.31 -2.27
N ALA A 474 -8.14 26.30 -1.05
CA ALA A 474 -8.91 26.28 0.19
C ALA A 474 -8.32 27.24 1.25
N PRO A 475 -8.38 28.58 1.01
CA PRO A 475 -7.73 29.58 1.85
C PRO A 475 -8.31 29.67 3.28
N ASP A 476 -9.58 29.32 3.47
CA ASP A 476 -10.26 29.34 4.78
C ASP A 476 -9.95 28.12 5.66
N SER A 477 -9.26 27.13 5.11
CA SER A 477 -8.72 25.96 5.84
C SER A 477 -7.22 26.11 6.16
N ALA A 478 -6.62 27.26 5.86
CA ALA A 478 -5.18 27.49 5.95
C ALA A 478 -4.59 27.76 7.36
N PRO A 479 -5.35 28.07 8.45
CA PRO A 479 -4.72 28.14 9.77
C PRO A 479 -4.41 26.78 10.41
N GLU A 480 -4.90 25.67 9.85
CA GLU A 480 -4.71 24.30 10.37
C GLU A 480 -4.10 23.31 9.34
N ILE A 481 -3.42 23.83 8.31
CA ILE A 481 -2.48 23.09 7.44
C ILE A 481 -1.14 23.81 7.59
#